data_AF-A0A658NKL7-F1
#
_entry.id   AF-A0A658NKL7-F1
#
_cell.length_a   1.000
_cell.length_b   1.000
_cell.length_c   1.000
_cell.angle_alpha   90.00
_cell.angle_beta   90.00
_cell.angle_gamma   90.00
#
_symmetry.space_group_name_H-M   'P 1'
#
loop_
_entity.id
_entity.type
_entity.pdbx_description
1 polymer ?
#
loop_
_entity_poly.entity_id
_entity_poly.type
_entity_poly.pdbx_seq_one_letter_code
_entity_poly.pdbx_strand_id
1 'polypeptide(L)'
;FGDPEIEARISQYEMAFRMQSSVPDLTDLSGESEATLAMYGPEVKTPGTYAANCLLARRLAERDVRCIQLFHMGWDHHGGLPNAIRGQ
;
A
#
# COMPACT_ATOMS: atom_id res chain seq x y z
N PHE A 1 -30.85 5.43 -22.74
CA PHE A 1 -29.92 6.34 -22.03
C PHE A 1 -29.76 5.82 -20.61
N GLY A 2 -28.53 5.63 -20.14
CA GLY A 2 -28.24 5.03 -18.82
C GLY A 2 -28.06 3.51 -18.87
N ASP A 3 -27.08 3.03 -19.64
CA ASP A 3 -26.66 1.62 -19.57
C ASP A 3 -25.80 1.42 -18.31
N PRO A 4 -26.19 0.57 -17.36
CA PRO A 4 -25.42 0.29 -16.15
C PRO A 4 -23.98 -0.16 -16.43
N GLU A 5 -23.73 -0.80 -17.57
CA GLU A 5 -22.38 -1.23 -17.97
C GLU A 5 -21.48 -0.03 -18.31
N ILE A 6 -22.02 0.97 -19.03
CA ILE A 6 -21.28 2.19 -19.38
C ILE A 6 -20.94 2.97 -18.11
N GLU A 7 -21.88 3.09 -17.19
CA GLU A 7 -21.69 3.79 -15.91
C GLU A 7 -20.65 3.08 -15.03
N ALA A 8 -20.68 1.75 -14.98
CA ALA A 8 -19.67 0.94 -14.30
C ALA A 8 -18.26 1.17 -14.90
N ARG A 9 -18.12 1.17 -16.23
CA ARG A 9 -16.83 1.42 -16.89
C ARG A 9 -16.30 2.84 -16.64
N ILE A 10 -17.17 3.85 -16.66
CA ILE A 10 -16.80 5.23 -16.33
C ILE A 10 -16.25 5.29 -14.89
N SER A 11 -16.96 4.68 -13.93
CA SER A 11 -16.51 4.66 -12.52
C SER A 11 -15.15 3.97 -12.35
N GLN A 12 -14.89 2.90 -13.11
CA GLN A 12 -13.61 2.19 -13.08
C GLN A 12 -12.48 3.04 -13.67
N TYR A 13 -12.72 3.72 -14.80
CA TYR A 13 -11.71 4.59 -15.40
C TYR A 13 -11.39 5.80 -14.53
N GLU A 14 -12.39 6.41 -13.89
CA GLU A 14 -12.16 7.48 -12.92
C GLU A 14 -11.36 7.01 -11.71
N MET A 15 -11.66 5.82 -11.17
CA MET A 15 -10.89 5.23 -10.08
C MET A 15 -9.43 4.98 -10.49
N ALA A 16 -9.21 4.40 -11.67
CA ALA A 16 -7.87 4.16 -12.20
C ALA A 16 -7.11 5.47 -12.41
N PHE A 17 -7.78 6.51 -12.92
CA PHE A 17 -7.19 7.83 -13.10
C PHE A 17 -6.81 8.48 -11.75
N ARG A 18 -7.67 8.37 -10.72
CA ARG A 18 -7.37 8.85 -9.35
C ARG A 18 -6.15 8.11 -8.78
N MET A 19 -6.07 6.80 -8.96
CA MET A 19 -4.89 6.02 -8.55
C MET A 19 -3.61 6.53 -9.24
N GLN A 20 -3.63 6.70 -10.57
CA GLN A 20 -2.46 7.12 -11.34
C GLN A 20 -2.03 8.57 -11.06
N SER A 21 -2.98 9.49 -10.94
CA SER A 21 -2.69 10.90 -10.61
C SER A 21 -2.16 11.07 -9.19
N SER A 22 -2.50 10.16 -8.26
CA SER A 22 -2.04 10.21 -6.87
C SER A 22 -0.62 9.68 -6.63
N VAL A 23 0.05 9.12 -7.66
CA VAL A 23 1.36 8.46 -7.52
C VAL A 23 2.47 9.37 -6.93
N PRO A 24 2.62 10.66 -7.34
CA PRO A 24 3.66 11.52 -6.78
C PRO A 24 3.45 11.80 -5.29
N ASP A 25 2.21 12.14 -4.90
CA ASP A 25 1.87 12.41 -3.50
C ASP A 25 1.85 11.12 -2.66
N LEU A 26 1.69 9.95 -3.28
CA LEU A 26 1.70 8.68 -2.57
C LEU A 26 3.11 8.34 -2.07
N THR A 27 4.14 8.61 -2.88
CA THR A 27 5.53 8.27 -2.58
C THR A 27 6.27 9.35 -1.78
N ASP A 28 5.71 10.56 -1.69
CA ASP A 28 6.25 11.61 -0.82
C ASP A 28 5.89 11.38 0.66
N LEU A 29 6.88 10.92 1.41
CA LEU A 29 6.77 10.66 2.85
C LEU A 29 7.17 11.86 3.72
N SER A 30 7.50 13.02 3.13
CA SER A 30 7.95 14.20 3.88
C SER A 30 6.90 14.73 4.87
N GLY A 31 5.62 14.50 4.60
CA GLY A 31 4.50 14.87 5.48
C GLY A 31 4.20 13.86 6.60
N GLU A 32 4.93 12.75 6.70
CA GLU A 32 4.70 11.74 7.74
C GLU A 32 5.28 12.17 9.09
N SER A 33 4.52 11.96 10.16
CA SER A 33 5.01 12.24 11.51
C SER A 33 6.13 11.27 11.89
N GLU A 34 7.10 11.75 12.69
CA GLU A 34 8.17 10.89 13.20
C GLU A 34 7.63 9.72 14.03
N ALA A 35 6.54 9.94 14.78
CA ALA A 35 5.87 8.89 15.54
C ALA A 35 5.32 7.78 14.62
N THR A 36 4.70 8.16 13.50
CA THR A 36 4.25 7.21 12.47
C THR A 36 5.42 6.43 11.92
N LEU A 37 6.48 7.11 11.46
CA LEU A 37 7.66 6.44 10.91
C LEU A 37 8.29 5.48 11.91
N ALA A 38 8.33 5.84 13.20
CA ALA A 38 8.83 4.97 14.26
C ALA A 38 8.00 3.68 14.44
N MET A 39 6.68 3.74 14.25
CA MET A 39 5.81 2.54 14.33
C MET A 39 6.13 1.50 13.26
N TYR A 40 6.54 1.93 12.07
CA TYR A 40 6.92 1.04 10.96
C TYR A 40 8.39 0.59 11.02
N GLY A 41 9.18 1.17 11.92
CA GLY A 41 10.58 0.83 12.11
C GLY A 41 11.54 1.52 11.14
N PRO A 42 12.86 1.33 11.32
CA PRO A 42 13.89 2.08 10.60
C PRO A 42 13.87 1.83 9.08
N GLU A 43 13.46 0.64 8.66
CA GLU A 43 13.40 0.25 7.25
C GLU A 43 12.33 0.98 6.44
N VAL A 44 11.39 1.67 7.10
CA VAL A 44 10.33 2.44 6.43
C VAL A 44 10.88 3.54 5.50
N LYS A 45 12.10 4.00 5.78
CA LYS A 45 12.79 5.04 4.99
C LYS A 45 13.53 4.49 3.78
N THR A 46 13.61 3.17 3.63
CA THR A 46 14.32 2.51 2.53
C THR A 46 13.30 2.03 1.49
N PRO A 47 13.24 2.62 0.30
CA PRO A 47 12.31 2.19 -0.74
C PRO A 47 12.48 0.71 -1.09
N GLY A 48 11.36 0.00 -1.24
CA GLY A 48 11.34 -1.42 -1.60
C GLY A 48 11.39 -2.41 -0.43
N THR A 49 11.66 -1.95 0.80
CA THR A 49 11.48 -2.80 1.99
C THR A 49 10.00 -3.06 2.24
N TYR A 50 9.71 -4.12 3.00
CA TYR A 50 8.34 -4.42 3.36
C TYR A 50 7.72 -3.32 4.25
N ALA A 51 8.50 -2.77 5.18
CA ALA A 51 8.07 -1.65 6.02
C ALA A 51 7.65 -0.43 5.18
N ALA A 52 8.45 -0.04 4.19
CA ALA A 52 8.12 1.05 3.27
C ALA A 52 6.85 0.74 2.46
N ASN A 53 6.72 -0.50 1.98
CA ASN A 53 5.53 -0.93 1.24
C ASN A 53 4.26 -0.94 2.11
N CYS A 54 4.36 -1.31 3.39
CA CYS A 54 3.25 -1.23 4.34
C CYS A 54 2.80 0.22 4.60
N LEU A 55 3.73 1.17 4.67
CA LEU A 55 3.38 2.59 4.80
C LEU A 55 2.67 3.11 3.53
N LEU A 56 3.16 2.74 2.35
CA LEU A 56 2.50 3.05 1.07
C LEU A 56 1.10 2.42 1.00
N ALA A 57 0.94 1.19 1.47
CA ALA A 57 -0.36 0.53 1.55
C ALA A 57 -1.35 1.29 2.44
N ARG A 58 -0.93 1.80 3.60
CA ARG A 58 -1.78 2.67 4.42
C ARG A 58 -2.24 3.90 3.63
N ARG A 59 -1.32 4.57 2.93
CA ARG A 59 -1.63 5.77 2.14
C ARG A 59 -2.54 5.47 0.94
N LEU A 60 -2.43 4.29 0.35
CA LEU A 60 -3.38 3.79 -0.65
C LEU A 60 -4.77 3.57 -0.04
N ALA A 61 -4.83 2.97 1.16
CA ALA A 61 -6.10 2.75 1.85
C ALA A 61 -6.80 4.09 2.21
N GLU A 62 -6.03 5.10 2.61
CA GLU A 62 -6.52 6.47 2.84
C GLU A 62 -7.05 7.16 1.57
N ARG A 63 -6.70 6.65 0.39
CA ARG A 63 -7.13 7.13 -0.93
C ARG A 63 -8.21 6.24 -1.55
N ASP A 64 -8.95 5.51 -0.72
CA ASP A 64 -10.07 4.62 -1.11
C ASP A 64 -9.66 3.45 -2.03
N VAL A 65 -8.40 3.01 -1.99
CA VAL A 65 -7.99 1.79 -2.68
C VAL A 65 -8.52 0.57 -1.94
N ARG A 66 -9.53 -0.08 -2.54
CA ARG A 66 -10.30 -1.15 -1.92
C ARG A 66 -9.57 -2.48 -1.77
N CYS A 67 -8.59 -2.75 -2.62
CA CYS A 67 -7.79 -3.98 -2.58
C CYS A 67 -6.31 -3.64 -2.73
N ILE A 68 -5.51 -4.01 -1.73
CA ILE A 68 -4.07 -3.77 -1.69
C ILE A 68 -3.41 -5.10 -1.35
N GLN A 69 -2.50 -5.54 -2.20
CA GLN A 69 -1.75 -6.77 -1.99
C GLN A 69 -0.29 -6.43 -1.73
N LEU A 70 0.22 -6.90 -0.60
CA LEU A 70 1.63 -6.79 -0.23
C LEU A 70 2.29 -8.15 -0.31
N PHE A 71 3.44 -8.20 -0.98
CA PHE A 71 4.27 -9.40 -1.04
C PHE A 71 5.45 -9.23 -0.10
N HIS A 72 5.55 -10.11 0.90
CA HIS A 72 6.77 -10.31 1.66
C HIS A 72 7.48 -11.52 1.07
N MET A 73 8.79 -11.40 0.83
CA MET A 73 9.58 -12.52 0.35
C MET A 73 9.70 -13.54 1.49
N GLY A 74 9.22 -14.77 1.27
CA GLY A 74 9.22 -15.83 2.28
C GLY A 74 8.33 -17.00 1.87
N TRP A 75 8.58 -18.18 2.43
CA TRP A 75 7.73 -19.35 2.21
C TRP A 75 6.56 -19.33 3.20
N ASP A 76 5.49 -20.02 2.84
CA ASP A 76 4.20 -20.07 3.51
C ASP A 76 4.31 -20.30 5.02
N HIS A 77 4.12 -19.23 5.80
CA HIS A 77 4.26 -19.28 7.24
C HIS A 77 2.98 -19.81 7.87
N HIS A 78 2.93 -21.11 8.14
CA HIS A 78 1.80 -21.78 8.82
C HIS A 78 1.98 -21.97 10.33
N GLY A 79 3.15 -21.62 10.87
CA GLY A 79 3.47 -21.74 12.29
C GLY A 79 4.84 -21.17 12.63
N GLY A 80 5.14 -21.02 13.91
CA GLY A 80 6.48 -20.59 14.38
C GLY A 80 6.90 -19.17 13.94
N LEU A 81 5.93 -18.33 13.56
CA LEU A 81 6.14 -16.98 13.00
C LEU A 81 7.22 -16.15 13.71
N PRO A 82 7.23 -16.01 15.06
CA PRO A 82 8.24 -15.17 15.71
C PRO A 82 9.68 -15.63 15.49
N ASN A 83 9.92 -16.94 15.33
CA ASN A 83 11.24 -17.48 15.06
C ASN A 83 11.56 -17.48 13.56
N ALA A 84 10.59 -17.81 12.72
CA ALA A 84 10.76 -17.88 11.27
C ALA A 84 11.00 -16.50 10.62
N ILE A 85 10.38 -15.45 11.16
CA ILE A 85 10.55 -14.07 10.67
C ILE A 85 11.90 -13.48 11.09
N ARG A 86 12.49 -13.88 12.22
CA ARG A 86 13.78 -13.34 12.69
C ARG A 86 14.99 -13.70 11.83
N GLY A 87 14.87 -14.73 11.00
CA GLY A 87 15.94 -15.19 10.11
C GLY A 87 15.84 -14.65 8.67
N GLN A 88 14.86 -13.79 8.39
CA GLN A 88 14.63 -13.14 7.09
C GLN A 88 15.13 -11.70 7.09
#